data_AF-A0A7C0UL81-F1
#
_entry.id   AF-A0A7C0UL81-F1
#
_cell.length_a   1.000
_cell.length_b   1.000
_cell.length_c   1.000
_cell.angle_alpha   90.00
_cell.angle_beta   90.00
_cell.angle_gamma   90.00
#
_symmetry.space_group_name_H-M   'P 1'
#
loop_
_entity.id
_entity.type
_entity.pdbx_description
1 polymer ?
#
loop_
_entity_poly.entity_id
_entity_poly.type
_entity_poly.pdbx_seq_one_letter_code
_entity_poly.pdbx_strand_id
1 'polypeptide(L)'
;MKLISAESIHRPEVQRWHRRIIERYTPPPGIGLSVLLPCSARKPYSKSKSHMAFQGAIRAGAGQKRSLLHEAIITSPLGLVPRELEEVYPAAHYDVPVTGVWSCEESDFSIGLLKDYLGKTGAPAVAYAESDAYRDIFIACGVESVASDLAGLKELVEAGLAGVEGRGKLSNKMIKARAVCDFQFGQGAGTGIVRDGTQIKGFQVVDPGDGLVATYDRNNGFLALSLVGAARL
;
A
#
# COMPACT_ATOMS: atom_id res chain seq x y z
N MET A 1 12.32 -2.90 -13.88
CA MET A 1 12.78 -4.21 -13.41
C MET A 1 12.03 -5.29 -14.17
N LYS A 2 12.70 -6.02 -15.08
CA LYS A 2 12.09 -7.15 -15.78
C LYS A 2 12.22 -8.39 -14.91
N LEU A 3 11.14 -9.15 -14.79
CA LEU A 3 11.08 -10.42 -14.08
C LEU A 3 10.80 -11.49 -15.13
N ILE A 4 11.77 -12.38 -15.32
CA ILE A 4 11.83 -13.27 -16.50
C ILE A 4 11.81 -14.76 -16.13
N SER A 5 11.87 -15.08 -14.84
CA SER A 5 11.84 -16.45 -14.30
C SER A 5 11.41 -16.44 -12.84
N ALA A 6 11.09 -17.61 -12.28
CA ALA A 6 10.76 -17.79 -10.85
C ALA A 6 11.86 -17.24 -9.92
N GLU A 7 13.13 -17.45 -10.28
CA GLU A 7 14.31 -16.90 -9.57
C GLU A 7 14.29 -15.37 -9.39
N SER A 8 13.44 -14.67 -10.15
CA SER A 8 13.29 -13.22 -10.01
C SER A 8 12.75 -12.80 -8.64
N ILE A 9 12.13 -13.71 -7.87
CA ILE A 9 11.74 -13.49 -6.47
C ILE A 9 12.94 -13.26 -5.55
N HIS A 10 14.10 -13.81 -5.88
CA HIS A 10 15.35 -13.65 -5.12
C HIS A 10 16.15 -12.41 -5.52
N ARG A 11 15.63 -11.59 -6.45
CA ARG A 11 16.31 -10.33 -6.83
C ARG A 11 16.53 -9.46 -5.59
N PRO A 12 17.71 -8.83 -5.44
CA PRO A 12 18.02 -8.00 -4.28
C PRO A 12 16.97 -6.92 -4.01
N GLU A 13 16.35 -6.36 -5.04
CA GLU A 13 15.32 -5.34 -4.92
C GLU A 13 14.01 -5.89 -4.36
N VAL A 14 13.63 -7.14 -4.69
CA VAL A 14 12.45 -7.83 -4.16
C VAL A 14 12.68 -8.20 -2.69
N GLN A 15 13.81 -8.83 -2.39
CA GLN A 15 14.18 -9.21 -1.02
C GLN A 15 14.31 -7.98 -0.11
N ARG A 16 14.87 -6.88 -0.64
CA ARG A 16 14.91 -5.59 0.08
C ARG A 16 13.51 -5.01 0.27
N TRP A 17 12.61 -5.15 -0.69
CA TRP A 17 11.22 -4.72 -0.55
C TRP A 17 10.54 -5.47 0.59
N HIS A 18 10.55 -6.79 0.57
CA HIS A 18 9.96 -7.64 1.62
C HIS A 18 10.48 -7.25 3.00
N ARG A 19 11.81 -7.17 3.15
CA ARG A 19 12.44 -6.77 4.41
C ARG A 19 11.99 -5.38 4.87
N ARG A 20 11.93 -4.38 3.98
CA ARG A 20 11.52 -3.01 4.33
C ARG A 20 10.03 -2.90 4.64
N ILE A 21 9.17 -3.71 4.03
CA ILE A 21 7.75 -3.78 4.43
C ILE A 21 7.65 -4.26 5.89
N ILE A 22 8.42 -5.28 6.26
CA ILE A 22 8.43 -5.81 7.63
C ILE A 22 9.06 -4.81 8.61
N GLU A 23 10.25 -4.29 8.29
CA GLU A 23 11.03 -3.50 9.26
C GLU A 23 10.64 -2.02 9.33
N ARG A 24 10.12 -1.44 8.24
CA ARG A 24 10.01 0.03 8.11
C ARG A 24 8.61 0.53 7.84
N TYR A 25 7.77 -0.27 7.21
CA TYR A 25 6.40 0.15 6.93
C TYR A 25 5.52 -0.01 8.17
N THR A 26 4.86 1.09 8.53
CA THR A 26 3.82 1.14 9.57
C THR A 26 2.51 1.60 8.91
N PRO A 27 1.41 0.85 9.05
CA PRO A 27 0.12 1.28 8.56
C PRO A 27 -0.31 2.62 9.19
N PRO A 28 -1.11 3.44 8.49
CA PRO A 28 -1.65 4.67 9.05
C PRO A 28 -2.42 4.43 10.36
N PRO A 29 -2.41 5.37 11.32
CA PRO A 29 -3.15 5.21 12.55
C PRO A 29 -4.66 5.34 12.32
N GLY A 30 -5.47 4.62 13.10
CA GLY A 30 -6.93 4.74 13.09
C GLY A 30 -7.60 4.04 11.90
N ILE A 31 -6.99 2.97 11.39
CA ILE A 31 -7.62 2.10 10.39
C ILE A 31 -8.76 1.35 11.07
N GLY A 32 -9.97 1.54 10.54
CA GLY A 32 -11.15 0.79 10.95
C GLY A 32 -11.37 -0.48 10.14
N LEU A 33 -10.86 -0.51 8.89
CA LEU A 33 -10.97 -1.68 8.01
C LEU A 33 -9.84 -1.68 6.97
N SER A 34 -9.22 -2.84 6.77
CA SER A 34 -8.27 -3.09 5.69
C SER A 34 -8.99 -3.66 4.46
N VAL A 35 -8.67 -3.15 3.28
CA VAL A 35 -9.20 -3.64 1.99
C VAL A 35 -8.05 -4.20 1.17
N LEU A 36 -8.09 -5.51 0.95
CA LEU A 36 -7.06 -6.24 0.22
C LEU A 36 -7.48 -6.42 -1.24
N LEU A 37 -6.59 -6.03 -2.16
CA LEU A 37 -6.87 -6.02 -3.59
C LEU A 37 -5.82 -6.84 -4.35
N PRO A 38 -6.18 -7.46 -5.48
CA PRO A 38 -5.21 -8.08 -6.37
C PRO A 38 -4.46 -6.99 -7.14
N CYS A 39 -3.33 -7.34 -7.74
CA CYS A 39 -2.57 -6.41 -8.57
C CYS A 39 -3.24 -6.14 -9.94
N SER A 40 -2.68 -5.19 -10.69
CA SER A 40 -3.06 -4.93 -12.07
C SER A 40 -1.84 -4.74 -12.97
N ALA A 41 -1.98 -5.05 -14.26
CA ALA A 41 -0.91 -4.89 -15.24
C ALA A 41 -0.37 -3.44 -15.30
N ARG A 42 -1.27 -2.45 -15.34
CA ARG A 42 -0.88 -1.04 -15.32
C ARG A 42 -0.47 -0.62 -13.92
N LYS A 43 0.71 -0.01 -13.80
CA LYS A 43 1.25 0.60 -12.58
C LYS A 43 1.43 2.11 -12.76
N PRO A 44 1.35 2.91 -11.67
CA PRO A 44 0.88 2.53 -10.34
C PRO A 44 -0.57 2.04 -10.37
N TYR A 45 -0.91 1.10 -9.48
CA TYR A 45 -2.15 0.34 -9.58
C TYR A 45 -3.39 1.22 -9.56
N SER A 46 -3.40 2.29 -8.76
CA SER A 46 -4.49 3.27 -8.68
C SER A 46 -4.88 3.91 -10.02
N LYS A 47 -4.01 3.88 -11.04
CA LYS A 47 -4.26 4.40 -12.39
C LYS A 47 -4.77 3.34 -13.38
N SER A 48 -4.90 2.09 -12.94
CA SER A 48 -5.48 1.00 -13.74
C SER A 48 -7.00 1.06 -13.78
N LYS A 49 -7.61 0.50 -14.84
CA LYS A 49 -9.07 0.45 -14.97
C LYS A 49 -9.72 -0.33 -13.80
N SER A 50 -9.15 -1.48 -13.44
CA SER A 50 -9.65 -2.33 -12.36
C SER A 50 -9.61 -1.61 -11.01
N HIS A 51 -8.49 -0.96 -10.66
CA HIS A 51 -8.42 -0.22 -9.39
C HIS A 51 -9.30 1.03 -9.37
N MET A 52 -9.50 1.72 -10.49
CA MET A 52 -10.46 2.82 -10.54
C MET A 52 -11.89 2.30 -10.26
N ALA A 53 -12.23 1.10 -10.73
CA ALA A 53 -13.50 0.44 -10.42
C ALA A 53 -13.58 0.01 -8.94
N PHE A 54 -12.53 -0.60 -8.39
CA PHE A 54 -12.46 -0.94 -6.95
C PHE A 54 -12.62 0.29 -6.07
N GLN A 55 -11.92 1.39 -6.39
CA GLN A 55 -12.04 2.65 -5.66
C GLN A 55 -13.45 3.24 -5.74
N GLY A 56 -14.17 3.03 -6.85
CA GLY A 56 -15.58 3.36 -6.99
C GLY A 56 -16.47 2.57 -6.03
N ALA A 57 -16.34 1.24 -6.03
CA ALA A 57 -17.09 0.36 -5.13
C ALA A 57 -16.77 0.63 -3.65
N ILE A 58 -15.49 0.75 -3.30
CA ILE A 58 -15.01 1.08 -1.95
C ILE A 58 -15.58 2.43 -1.50
N ARG A 59 -15.58 3.44 -2.38
CA ARG A 59 -16.15 4.76 -2.06
C ARG A 59 -17.65 4.68 -1.81
N ALA A 60 -18.36 3.91 -2.64
CA ALA A 60 -19.80 3.71 -2.50
C ALA A 60 -20.17 3.02 -1.17
N GLY A 61 -19.41 2.00 -0.76
CA GLY A 61 -19.64 1.29 0.51
C GLY A 61 -19.20 2.08 1.74
N ALA A 62 -18.08 2.80 1.66
CA ALA A 62 -17.52 3.51 2.80
C ALA A 62 -18.21 4.84 3.11
N GLY A 63 -18.77 5.51 2.09
CA GLY A 63 -19.32 6.85 2.22
C GLY A 63 -18.35 7.82 2.90
N GLN A 64 -18.80 8.45 3.99
CA GLN A 64 -18.01 9.41 4.77
C GLN A 64 -16.89 8.78 5.60
N LYS A 65 -16.86 7.45 5.74
CA LYS A 65 -15.86 6.70 6.52
C LYS A 65 -14.65 6.27 5.69
N ARG A 66 -14.53 6.74 4.44
CA ARG A 66 -13.43 6.36 3.53
C ARG A 66 -12.03 6.59 4.10
N SER A 67 -11.85 7.57 4.97
CA SER A 67 -10.57 7.87 5.63
C SER A 67 -10.16 6.88 6.72
N LEU A 68 -11.04 5.95 7.10
CA LEU A 68 -10.76 4.85 8.03
C LEU A 68 -10.33 3.56 7.29
N LEU A 69 -10.35 3.58 5.96
CA LEU A 69 -9.97 2.43 5.14
C LEU A 69 -8.52 2.51 4.71
N HIS A 70 -7.83 1.39 4.86
CA HIS A 70 -6.50 1.21 4.30
C HIS A 70 -6.49 0.17 3.19
N GLU A 71 -5.89 0.50 2.06
CA GLU A 71 -5.78 -0.41 0.92
C GLU A 71 -4.37 -1.02 0.86
N ALA A 72 -4.31 -2.35 0.74
CA ALA A 72 -3.07 -3.08 0.46
C ALA A 72 -3.28 -3.99 -0.75
N ILE A 73 -2.25 -4.09 -1.60
CA ILE A 73 -2.32 -4.81 -2.87
C ILE A 73 -1.43 -6.03 -2.79
N ILE A 74 -1.99 -7.22 -3.02
CA ILE A 74 -1.23 -8.47 -3.13
C ILE A 74 -0.74 -8.64 -4.55
N THR A 75 0.52 -9.01 -4.70
CA THR A 75 1.17 -9.13 -6.00
C THR A 75 2.39 -10.03 -5.96
N SER A 76 2.72 -10.69 -7.05
CA SER A 76 4.01 -11.35 -7.21
C SER A 76 4.96 -10.47 -8.04
N PRO A 77 6.26 -10.40 -7.69
CA PRO A 77 6.95 -11.09 -6.59
C PRO A 77 7.06 -10.24 -5.31
N LEU A 78 6.51 -9.02 -5.30
CA LEU A 78 6.67 -8.09 -4.17
C LEU A 78 5.87 -8.50 -2.92
N GLY A 79 4.97 -9.47 -3.05
CA GLY A 79 4.10 -9.99 -2.01
C GLY A 79 2.98 -9.02 -1.65
N LEU A 80 3.33 -7.92 -0.98
CA LEU A 80 2.39 -6.91 -0.50
C LEU A 80 2.89 -5.50 -0.82
N VAL A 81 1.99 -4.67 -1.35
CA VAL A 81 2.24 -3.26 -1.66
C VAL A 81 1.18 -2.40 -0.98
N PRO A 82 1.53 -1.64 0.08
CA PRO A 82 0.64 -0.64 0.65
C PRO A 82 0.34 0.47 -0.37
N ARG A 83 -0.87 1.03 -0.36
CA ARG A 83 -1.30 2.04 -1.34
C ARG A 83 -0.37 3.25 -1.39
N GLU A 84 0.21 3.66 -0.27
CA GLU A 84 1.14 4.78 -0.16
C GLU A 84 2.43 4.55 -0.98
N LEU A 85 2.87 3.30 -1.06
CA LEU A 85 4.14 2.90 -1.65
C LEU A 85 4.00 2.43 -3.10
N GLU A 86 2.80 2.46 -3.69
CA GLU A 86 2.56 1.93 -5.04
C GLU A 86 3.35 2.64 -6.16
N GLU A 87 3.75 3.90 -5.92
CA GLU A 87 4.57 4.69 -6.85
C GLU A 87 6.08 4.55 -6.59
N VAL A 88 6.47 3.90 -5.49
CA VAL A 88 7.88 3.74 -5.08
C VAL A 88 8.52 2.57 -5.82
N TYR A 89 9.79 2.70 -6.20
CA TYR A 89 10.56 1.59 -6.75
C TYR A 89 10.75 0.46 -5.72
N PRO A 90 10.54 -0.83 -6.09
CA PRO A 90 10.22 -1.32 -7.43
C PRO A 90 8.72 -1.48 -7.75
N ALA A 91 7.79 -1.17 -6.85
CA ALA A 91 6.34 -1.41 -7.01
C ALA A 91 5.73 -0.79 -8.28
N ALA A 92 6.12 0.44 -8.64
CA ALA A 92 5.67 1.04 -9.90
C ALA A 92 6.47 0.60 -11.14
N HIS A 93 7.59 -0.08 -10.96
CA HIS A 93 8.67 -0.17 -11.95
C HIS A 93 9.07 -1.61 -12.27
N TYR A 94 8.18 -2.57 -12.06
CA TYR A 94 8.42 -3.95 -12.45
C TYR A 94 7.50 -4.40 -13.58
N ASP A 95 7.98 -5.36 -14.36
CA ASP A 95 7.24 -5.99 -15.44
C ASP A 95 7.40 -7.51 -15.30
N VAL A 96 6.28 -8.22 -15.37
CA VAL A 96 6.20 -9.67 -15.14
C VAL A 96 5.19 -10.27 -16.11
N PRO A 97 5.49 -11.42 -16.74
CA PRO A 97 4.48 -12.16 -17.46
C PRO A 97 3.42 -12.66 -16.47
N VAL A 98 2.16 -12.31 -16.69
CA VAL A 98 1.05 -12.80 -15.86
C VAL A 98 0.70 -14.20 -16.35
N THR A 99 1.22 -15.23 -15.67
CA THR A 99 0.91 -16.63 -15.97
C THR A 99 -0.39 -17.08 -15.29
N GLY A 100 -0.83 -16.37 -14.25
CA GLY A 100 -1.95 -16.77 -13.39
C GLY A 100 -1.63 -17.93 -12.45
N VAL A 101 -0.43 -18.49 -12.53
CA VAL A 101 0.05 -19.61 -11.71
C VAL A 101 1.00 -19.05 -10.67
N TRP A 102 0.70 -19.32 -9.40
CA TRP A 102 1.54 -18.94 -8.27
C TRP A 102 2.31 -20.17 -7.78
N SER A 103 3.62 -20.05 -7.66
CA SER A 103 4.42 -21.04 -6.95
C SER A 103 4.10 -21.04 -5.44
N CYS A 104 4.41 -22.14 -4.76
CA CYS A 104 4.29 -22.19 -3.29
C CYS A 104 5.13 -21.09 -2.65
N GLU A 105 6.33 -20.83 -3.16
CA GLU A 105 7.23 -19.81 -2.63
C GLU A 105 6.64 -18.39 -2.77
N GLU A 106 6.09 -18.04 -3.94
CA GLU A 106 5.43 -16.74 -4.13
C GLU A 106 4.24 -16.55 -3.18
N SER A 107 3.48 -17.63 -2.97
CA SER A 107 2.35 -17.65 -2.03
C SER A 107 2.82 -17.47 -0.59
N ASP A 108 3.86 -18.21 -0.17
CA ASP A 108 4.40 -18.18 1.20
C ASP A 108 4.94 -16.79 1.57
N PHE A 109 5.70 -16.15 0.68
CA PHE A 109 6.17 -14.78 0.89
C PHE A 109 5.01 -13.79 1.01
N SER A 110 3.99 -13.92 0.16
CA SER A 110 2.81 -13.05 0.18
C SER A 110 1.99 -13.22 1.46
N ILE A 111 1.79 -14.46 1.90
CA ILE A 111 1.12 -14.82 3.15
C ILE A 111 1.88 -14.25 4.34
N GLY A 112 3.21 -14.41 4.40
CA GLY A 112 4.03 -13.89 5.48
C GLY A 112 3.94 -12.37 5.62
N LEU A 113 4.06 -11.65 4.50
CA LEU A 113 3.94 -10.19 4.46
C LEU A 113 2.54 -9.70 4.79
N LEU A 114 1.51 -10.40 4.33
CA LEU A 114 0.13 -10.06 4.64
C LEU A 114 -0.18 -10.29 6.12
N LYS A 115 0.28 -11.38 6.72
CA LYS A 115 0.15 -11.63 8.17
C LYS A 115 0.84 -10.56 9.01
N ASP A 116 2.06 -10.17 8.64
CA ASP A 116 2.77 -9.05 9.29
C ASP A 116 1.99 -7.74 9.18
N TYR A 117 1.52 -7.41 7.97
CA TYR A 117 0.70 -6.21 7.73
C TYR A 117 -0.60 -6.21 8.57
N LEU A 118 -1.36 -7.31 8.57
CA LEU A 118 -2.60 -7.43 9.34
C LEU A 118 -2.34 -7.37 10.85
N GLY A 119 -1.24 -7.95 11.33
CA GLY A 119 -0.81 -7.84 12.72
C GLY A 119 -0.50 -6.40 13.13
N LYS A 120 0.10 -5.62 12.22
CA LYS A 120 0.38 -4.19 12.44
C LYS A 120 -0.86 -3.30 12.39
N THR A 121 -1.85 -3.63 11.56
CA THR A 121 -3.09 -2.85 11.50
C THR A 121 -3.99 -3.13 12.71
N GLY A 122 -4.08 -4.41 13.12
CA GLY A 122 -5.02 -4.86 14.15
C GLY A 122 -6.50 -4.64 13.78
N ALA A 123 -6.78 -4.29 12.52
CA ALA A 123 -8.12 -3.99 12.02
C ALA A 123 -8.68 -5.22 11.28
N PRO A 124 -10.03 -5.38 11.24
CA PRO A 124 -10.66 -6.34 10.35
C PRO A 124 -10.22 -6.12 8.90
N ALA A 125 -10.31 -7.18 8.10
CA ALA A 125 -9.97 -7.11 6.69
C ALA A 125 -11.08 -7.71 5.81
N VAL A 126 -11.29 -7.08 4.66
CA VAL A 126 -12.09 -7.61 3.55
C VAL A 126 -11.21 -7.66 2.31
N ALA A 127 -11.51 -8.55 1.39
CA ALA A 127 -10.72 -8.71 0.18
C ALA A 127 -11.59 -8.79 -1.08
N TYR A 128 -10.95 -8.55 -2.22
CA TYR A 128 -11.49 -8.83 -3.54
C TYR A 128 -10.56 -9.80 -4.26
N ALA A 129 -11.11 -10.84 -4.88
CA ALA A 129 -10.33 -11.82 -5.64
C ALA A 129 -11.09 -12.29 -6.88
N GLU A 130 -10.48 -12.10 -8.06
CA GLU A 130 -10.98 -12.63 -9.35
C GLU A 130 -10.49 -14.06 -9.63
N SER A 131 -9.46 -14.53 -8.93
CA SER A 131 -8.93 -15.88 -9.07
C SER A 131 -8.74 -16.56 -7.72
N ASP A 132 -8.80 -17.89 -7.74
CA ASP A 132 -8.65 -18.73 -6.55
C ASP A 132 -7.29 -18.54 -5.88
N ALA A 133 -6.22 -18.30 -6.66
CA ALA A 133 -4.89 -18.05 -6.09
C ALA A 133 -4.86 -16.86 -5.10
N TYR A 134 -5.50 -15.74 -5.43
CA TYR A 134 -5.60 -14.62 -4.48
C TYR A 134 -6.51 -14.97 -3.31
N ARG A 135 -7.63 -15.65 -3.57
CA ARG A 135 -8.58 -16.09 -2.54
C ARG A 135 -7.91 -16.99 -1.50
N ASP A 136 -7.11 -17.95 -1.95
CA ASP A 136 -6.38 -18.88 -1.10
C ASP A 136 -5.36 -18.15 -0.21
N ILE A 137 -4.62 -17.17 -0.76
CA ILE A 137 -3.71 -16.32 0.02
C ILE A 137 -4.46 -15.56 1.11
N PHE A 138 -5.62 -14.98 0.80
CA PHE A 138 -6.44 -14.25 1.76
C PHE A 138 -6.97 -15.16 2.86
N ILE A 139 -7.54 -16.31 2.51
CA ILE A 139 -8.06 -17.30 3.46
C ILE A 139 -6.94 -17.84 4.36
N ALA A 140 -5.75 -18.12 3.81
CA ALA A 140 -4.59 -18.56 4.58
C ALA A 140 -4.09 -17.52 5.62
N CYS A 141 -4.50 -16.26 5.45
CA CYS A 141 -4.25 -15.17 6.39
C CYS A 141 -5.44 -14.87 7.33
N GLY A 142 -6.50 -15.68 7.30
CA GLY A 142 -7.69 -15.51 8.12
C GLY A 142 -8.70 -14.49 7.58
N VAL A 143 -8.62 -14.12 6.29
CA VAL A 143 -9.55 -13.19 5.65
C VAL A 143 -10.61 -13.98 4.88
N GLU A 144 -11.72 -14.28 5.57
CA GLU A 144 -12.83 -15.08 4.99
C GLU A 144 -13.79 -14.23 4.13
N SER A 145 -13.86 -12.93 4.39
CA SER A 145 -14.71 -11.99 3.67
C SER A 145 -14.09 -11.57 2.33
N VAL A 146 -14.27 -12.40 1.30
CA VAL A 146 -13.66 -12.21 -0.03
C VAL A 146 -14.72 -12.11 -1.14
N ALA A 147 -14.90 -10.90 -1.68
CA ALA A 147 -15.78 -10.62 -2.81
C ALA A 147 -15.18 -11.09 -4.15
N SER A 148 -16.05 -11.52 -5.07
CA SER A 148 -15.70 -11.89 -6.46
C SER A 148 -16.20 -10.87 -7.50
N ASP A 149 -16.95 -9.84 -7.08
CA ASP A 149 -17.43 -8.77 -7.94
C ASP A 149 -17.47 -7.42 -7.19
N LEU A 150 -17.75 -6.34 -7.92
CA LEU A 150 -17.75 -4.98 -7.37
C LEU A 150 -18.93 -4.71 -6.43
N ALA A 151 -20.06 -5.41 -6.59
CA ALA A 151 -21.23 -5.25 -5.73
C ALA A 151 -20.94 -5.87 -4.36
N GLY A 152 -20.42 -7.09 -4.35
CA GLY A 152 -19.95 -7.76 -3.14
C GLY A 152 -18.84 -6.98 -2.45
N LEU A 153 -17.90 -6.38 -3.18
CA LEU A 153 -16.86 -5.52 -2.57
C LEU A 153 -17.48 -4.30 -1.88
N LYS A 154 -18.48 -3.66 -2.51
CA LYS A 154 -19.21 -2.54 -1.89
C LYS A 154 -19.88 -3.00 -0.59
N GLU A 155 -20.60 -4.11 -0.63
CA GLU A 155 -21.34 -4.65 0.53
C GLU A 155 -20.42 -5.03 1.68
N LEU A 156 -19.29 -5.70 1.39
CA LEU A 156 -18.30 -6.05 2.42
C LEU A 156 -17.68 -4.82 3.07
N VAL A 157 -17.39 -3.77 2.29
CA VAL A 157 -16.87 -2.50 2.83
C VAL A 157 -17.92 -1.81 3.71
N GLU A 158 -19.19 -1.81 3.28
CA GLU A 158 -20.31 -1.24 4.03
C GLU A 158 -20.51 -1.97 5.37
N ALA A 159 -20.54 -3.31 5.34
CA ALA A 159 -20.66 -4.16 6.52
C ALA A 159 -19.45 -4.02 7.48
N GLY A 160 -18.23 -4.05 6.94
CA GLY A 160 -17.00 -3.94 7.74
C GLY A 160 -16.85 -2.58 8.45
N LEU A 161 -17.57 -1.54 8.00
CA LEU A 161 -17.57 -0.22 8.61
C LEU A 161 -18.84 0.09 9.42
N ALA A 162 -19.83 -0.81 9.50
CA ALA A 162 -21.12 -0.53 10.13
C ALA A 162 -20.99 -0.05 11.59
N GLY A 163 -20.07 -0.66 12.36
CA GLY A 163 -19.79 -0.31 13.77
C GLY A 163 -18.58 0.59 14.00
N VAL A 164 -17.89 1.04 12.94
CA VAL A 164 -16.68 1.87 13.08
C VAL A 164 -17.07 3.35 13.13
N GLU A 165 -16.64 4.04 14.18
CA GLU A 165 -16.86 5.48 14.36
C GLU A 165 -15.58 6.30 14.11
N GLY A 166 -15.77 7.61 13.88
CA GLY A 166 -14.68 8.58 13.71
C GLY A 166 -14.34 8.90 12.26
N ARG A 167 -13.21 9.60 12.09
CA ARG A 167 -12.65 9.99 10.79
C ARG A 167 -11.12 9.97 10.87
N GLY A 168 -10.47 9.57 9.79
CA GLY A 168 -9.01 9.67 9.67
C GLY A 168 -8.55 11.12 9.85
N LYS A 169 -7.53 11.33 10.70
CA LYS A 169 -7.05 12.66 11.09
C LYS A 169 -6.06 13.26 10.09
N LEU A 170 -5.37 12.43 9.32
CA LEU A 170 -4.34 12.85 8.36
C LEU A 170 -4.87 12.78 6.93
N SER A 171 -4.43 13.72 6.10
CA SER A 171 -4.69 13.64 4.66
C SER A 171 -3.90 12.48 4.03
N ASN A 172 -4.47 11.85 3.00
CA ASN A 172 -3.80 10.76 2.27
C ASN A 172 -2.42 11.18 1.72
N LYS A 173 -2.25 12.47 1.37
CA LYS A 173 -0.96 13.00 0.89
C LYS A 173 0.11 12.99 1.98
N MET A 174 -0.27 13.34 3.22
CA MET A 174 0.64 13.33 4.37
C MET A 174 1.00 11.90 4.78
N ILE A 175 -0.01 11.03 4.83
CA ILE A 175 0.17 9.59 5.08
C ILE A 175 1.17 9.00 4.08
N LYS A 176 0.97 9.28 2.79
CA LYS A 176 1.86 8.84 1.73
C LYS A 176 3.29 9.35 1.93
N ALA A 177 3.47 10.65 2.16
CA ALA A 177 4.80 11.24 2.33
C ALA A 177 5.56 10.64 3.52
N ARG A 178 4.88 10.43 4.65
CA ARG A 178 5.45 9.77 5.83
C ARG A 178 5.87 8.33 5.54
N ALA A 179 4.97 7.55 4.93
CA ALA A 179 5.26 6.15 4.59
C ALA A 179 6.45 6.03 3.60
N VAL A 180 6.56 6.92 2.61
CA VAL A 180 7.69 6.95 1.67
C VAL A 180 8.99 7.29 2.40
N CYS A 181 8.98 8.29 3.30
CA CYS A 181 10.14 8.60 4.14
C CYS A 181 10.57 7.42 5.00
N ASP A 182 9.63 6.78 5.71
CA ASP A 182 9.94 5.63 6.58
C ASP A 182 10.53 4.47 5.76
N PHE A 183 9.91 4.17 4.62
CA PHE A 183 10.37 3.12 3.73
C PHE A 183 11.78 3.40 3.18
N GLN A 184 12.06 4.65 2.79
CA GLN A 184 13.34 5.04 2.19
C GLN A 184 14.47 5.16 3.23
N PHE A 185 14.22 5.88 4.32
CA PHE A 185 15.24 6.32 5.26
C PHE A 185 15.26 5.54 6.58
N GLY A 186 14.17 4.86 6.95
CA GLY A 186 14.06 4.10 8.20
C GLY A 186 12.85 4.52 9.02
N GLN A 187 12.38 3.62 9.89
CA GLN A 187 11.21 3.85 10.72
C GLN A 187 11.39 5.13 11.58
N GLY A 188 10.40 6.03 11.54
CA GLY A 188 10.40 7.29 12.29
C GLY A 188 10.88 8.51 11.48
N ALA A 189 11.55 8.28 10.34
CA ALA A 189 11.99 9.35 9.44
C ALA A 189 10.81 10.15 8.88
N GLY A 190 9.65 9.51 8.69
CA GLY A 190 8.42 10.15 8.22
C GLY A 190 7.96 11.27 9.13
N THR A 191 7.94 11.05 10.45
CA THR A 191 7.55 12.07 11.42
C THR A 191 8.61 13.17 11.60
N GLY A 192 9.90 12.82 11.44
CA GLY A 192 10.99 13.79 11.51
C GLY A 192 10.99 14.77 10.34
N ILE A 193 10.91 14.24 9.12
CA ILE A 193 10.96 15.03 7.87
C ILE A 193 9.61 15.73 7.61
N VAL A 194 8.51 14.98 7.69
CA VAL A 194 7.15 15.44 7.31
C VAL A 194 6.33 15.74 8.57
N ARG A 195 6.62 16.87 9.20
CA ARG A 195 5.97 17.35 10.44
C ARG A 195 4.51 17.73 10.23
N ASP A 196 3.75 17.83 11.30
CA ASP A 196 2.37 18.33 11.23
C ASP A 196 2.32 19.75 10.66
N GLY A 197 1.32 20.04 9.83
CA GLY A 197 1.21 21.30 9.10
C GLY A 197 2.02 21.37 7.79
N THR A 198 2.87 20.39 7.50
CA THR A 198 3.55 20.28 6.19
C THR A 198 2.54 20.22 5.05
N GLN A 199 2.83 20.90 3.96
CA GLN A 199 2.00 20.99 2.77
C GLN A 199 2.62 20.23 1.60
N ILE A 200 1.82 19.42 0.91
CA ILE A 200 2.24 18.73 -0.31
C ILE A 200 1.73 19.51 -1.53
N LYS A 201 2.64 20.26 -2.19
CA LYS A 201 2.37 21.12 -3.35
C LYS A 201 2.96 20.47 -4.60
N GLY A 202 2.12 19.81 -5.39
CA GLY A 202 2.60 19.00 -6.52
C GLY A 202 3.52 17.88 -6.02
N PHE A 203 4.79 17.93 -6.43
CA PHE A 203 5.83 17.00 -5.99
C PHE A 203 6.63 17.50 -4.79
N GLN A 204 6.39 18.71 -4.32
CA GLN A 204 7.16 19.32 -3.24
C GLN A 204 6.50 19.09 -1.89
N VAL A 205 7.33 18.72 -0.92
CA VAL A 205 7.00 18.68 0.51
C VAL A 205 7.51 19.99 1.11
N VAL A 206 6.59 20.86 1.52
CA VAL A 206 6.89 22.22 1.97
C VAL A 206 6.42 22.40 3.40
N ASP A 207 7.36 22.68 4.28
CA ASP A 207 7.13 23.04 5.66
C ASP A 207 6.84 24.55 5.76
N PRO A 208 5.82 25.01 6.52
CA PRO A 208 5.52 26.44 6.64
C PRO A 208 6.64 27.27 7.27
N GLY A 209 7.45 26.68 8.16
CA GLY A 209 8.55 27.37 8.84
C GLY A 209 9.86 27.29 8.07
N ASP A 210 10.20 26.10 7.57
CA ASP A 210 11.53 25.87 6.97
C ASP A 210 11.54 25.80 5.44
N GLY A 211 10.39 25.97 4.78
CA GLY A 211 10.27 25.96 3.32
C GLY A 211 10.36 24.55 2.71
N LEU A 212 11.06 24.40 1.59
CA LEU A 212 11.16 23.12 0.87
C LEU A 212 11.98 22.10 1.68
N VAL A 213 11.37 20.98 2.08
CA VAL A 213 12.07 19.91 2.83
C VAL A 213 12.41 18.71 1.96
N ALA A 214 11.56 18.39 0.98
CA ALA A 214 11.82 17.29 0.05
C ALA A 214 11.05 17.47 -1.25
N THR A 215 11.47 16.78 -2.30
CA THR A 215 10.75 16.69 -3.57
C THR A 215 10.65 15.23 -3.99
N TYR A 216 9.47 14.80 -4.45
CA TYR A 216 9.29 13.48 -5.04
C TYR A 216 10.04 13.39 -6.37
N ASP A 217 10.90 12.38 -6.48
CA ASP A 217 11.48 11.96 -7.74
C ASP A 217 10.41 11.26 -8.59
N ARG A 218 10.20 11.82 -9.78
CA ARG A 218 9.16 11.37 -10.72
C ARG A 218 9.46 10.00 -11.33
N ASN A 219 10.71 9.56 -11.30
CA ASN A 219 11.17 8.34 -11.96
C ASN A 219 11.11 7.12 -11.05
N ASN A 220 11.11 7.30 -9.73
CA ASN A 220 11.18 6.19 -8.78
C ASN A 220 10.29 6.35 -7.54
N GLY A 221 9.60 7.48 -7.38
CA GLY A 221 8.67 7.74 -6.29
C GLY A 221 9.32 7.99 -4.92
N PHE A 222 10.65 8.00 -4.84
CA PHE A 222 11.39 8.37 -3.63
C PHE A 222 11.41 9.88 -3.41
N LEU A 223 11.85 10.29 -2.23
CA LEU A 223 12.04 11.69 -1.86
C LEU A 223 13.52 12.07 -1.95
N ALA A 224 13.79 13.14 -2.71
CA ALA A 224 15.05 13.86 -2.68
C ALA A 224 14.94 14.96 -1.62
N LEU A 225 15.76 14.87 -0.58
CA LEU A 225 15.75 15.85 0.51
C LEU A 225 16.46 17.14 0.12
N SER A 226 15.95 18.27 0.60
CA SER A 226 16.73 19.51 0.66
C SER A 226 17.74 19.43 1.80
N LEU A 227 18.63 20.42 1.92
CA LEU A 227 19.53 20.52 3.08
C LEU A 227 18.76 20.57 4.41
N VAL A 228 17.64 21.30 4.44
CA VAL A 228 16.75 21.37 5.60
C VAL A 228 16.13 20.00 5.88
N GLY A 229 15.63 19.31 4.87
CA GLY A 229 15.06 17.96 5.05
C GLY A 229 16.09 16.95 5.53
N ALA A 230 17.32 17.02 5.02
CA ALA A 230 18.42 16.15 5.43
C ALA A 230 18.82 16.38 6.89
N ALA A 231 18.77 17.61 7.40
CA ALA A 231 19.03 17.92 8.80
C ALA A 231 17.96 17.39 9.78
N ARG A 232 16.83 16.86 9.27
CA ARG A 232 15.73 16.27 10.07
C ARG A 232 15.80 14.74 10.15
N LEU A 233 16.75 14.11 9.47
CA LEU A 233 17.07 12.69 9.59
C LEU A 233 18.00 12.45 10.77
#